data_AF-A0A6N7AAV7-F1
#
_entry.id   AF-A0A6N7AAV7-F1
#
_cell.length_a   1.000
_cell.length_b   1.000
_cell.length_c   1.000
_cell.angle_alpha   90.00
_cell.angle_beta   90.00
_cell.angle_gamma   90.00
#
_symmetry.space_group_name_H-M   'P 1'
#
loop_
_entity.id
_entity.type
_entity.pdbx_description
1 polymer ?
#
loop_
_entity_poly.entity_id
_entity_poly.type
_entity_poly.pdbx_seq_one_letter_code
_entity_poly.pdbx_strand_id
1 'polypeptide(L)' 'MAHTVVMHITNEDPIVGEMDELPAASDTMVTIHNPRRRDGKDLHYLQSDVVTVIWPIYQIAFIELLPTQAEEEIIGHVRE' A
#
# COMPACT_ATOMS: atom_id res chain seq x y z
N MET A 1 -8.31 10.87 -1.01
CA MET A 1 -7.03 11.04 -0.32
C MET A 1 -6.25 9.77 -0.56
N ALA A 2 -4.95 9.85 -0.84
CA ALA A 2 -4.18 8.64 -1.07
C ALA A 2 -4.12 7.80 0.22
N HIS A 3 -4.46 6.52 0.11
CA HIS A 3 -4.35 5.55 1.20
C HIS A 3 -2.91 5.04 1.26
N THR A 4 -2.28 5.10 2.44
CA THR A 4 -1.02 4.39 2.65
C THR A 4 -1.31 2.91 2.83
N VAL A 5 -0.64 2.06 2.07
CA VAL A 5 -0.85 0.62 2.09
C VAL A 5 0.44 -0.14 2.29
N VAL A 6 0.31 -1.38 2.77
CA VAL A 6 1.38 -2.38 2.77
C VAL A 6 0.90 -3.59 1.99
N MET A 7 1.57 -3.90 0.87
CA MET A 7 1.30 -5.10 0.09
C MET A 7 2.23 -6.24 0.52
N HIS A 8 1.65 -7.42 0.74
CA HIS A 8 2.38 -8.64 1.05
C HIS A 8 2.39 -9.54 -0.17
N ILE A 9 3.56 -9.76 -0.75
CA ILE A 9 3.76 -10.64 -1.91
C ILE A 9 4.48 -11.91 -1.43
N THR A 10 4.12 -13.06 -1.98
CA THR A 10 4.74 -14.34 -1.60
C THR A 10 6.24 -14.32 -1.92
N ASN A 11 7.07 -14.72 -0.94
CA ASN A 11 8.54 -14.76 -1.05
C ASN A 11 9.23 -13.41 -1.25
N GLU A 12 8.57 -12.29 -0.95
CA GLU A 12 9.16 -10.96 -1.01
C GLU A 12 8.94 -10.21 0.32
N ASP A 13 9.80 -9.25 0.62
CA ASP A 13 9.57 -8.36 1.75
C ASP A 13 8.33 -7.47 1.49
N PRO A 14 7.58 -7.08 2.54
CA PRO A 14 6.41 -6.24 2.36
C PRO A 14 6.75 -4.87 1.75
N ILE A 15 5.88 -4.43 0.83
CA ILE A 15 6.05 -3.22 0.04
C ILE A 15 5.08 -2.16 0.57
N VAL A 16 5.60 -1.01 0.98
CA VAL A 16 4.84 0.15 1.39
C VAL A 16 4.67 1.10 0.21
N GLY A 17 3.48 1.66 0.04
CA GLY A 17 3.22 2.66 -0.99
C GLY A 17 1.90 3.38 -0.76
N GLU A 18 1.49 4.15 -1.74
CA GLU A 18 0.26 4.95 -1.72
C GLU A 18 -0.66 4.52 -2.87
N MET A 19 -1.96 4.45 -2.62
CA MET A 19 -2.98 4.23 -3.66
C MET A 19 -4.05 5.32 -3.59
N ASP A 20 -4.41 5.87 -4.74
CA ASP A 20 -5.43 6.92 -4.81
C ASP A 20 -6.85 6.36 -4.55
N GLU A 21 -7.10 5.14 -5.01
CA GLU A 21 -8.39 4.45 -4.91
C GLU A 21 -8.17 2.99 -4.49
N LEU A 22 -9.07 2.48 -3.64
CA LEU A 22 -9.07 1.08 -3.24
C LEU A 22 -9.60 0.20 -4.37
N PRO A 23 -9.00 -0.98 -4.61
CA PRO A 23 -9.46 -1.86 -5.67
C PRO A 23 -10.89 -2.34 -5.42
N ALA A 24 -11.73 -2.28 -6.46
CA ALA A 24 -13.02 -2.93 -6.50
C ALA A 24 -12.86 -4.44 -6.74
N ALA A 25 -13.91 -5.21 -6.46
CA ALA A 25 -13.89 -6.67 -6.65
C ALA A 25 -13.69 -7.11 -8.11
N SER A 26 -13.96 -6.23 -9.08
CA SER A 26 -13.74 -6.47 -10.51
C SER A 26 -12.32 -6.15 -11.00
N ASP A 27 -11.54 -5.44 -10.19
CA ASP A 27 -10.21 -5.01 -10.60
C ASP A 27 -9.25 -6.19 -10.59
N THR A 28 -8.29 -6.14 -11.50
CA THR A 28 -7.26 -7.20 -11.64
C THR A 28 -5.86 -6.68 -11.35
N MET A 29 -5.73 -5.37 -11.22
CA MET A 29 -4.48 -4.64 -11.04
C MET A 29 -4.68 -3.57 -9.96
N VAL A 30 -3.60 -3.22 -9.28
CA VAL A 30 -3.52 -2.05 -8.40
C VAL A 30 -2.40 -1.14 -8.86
N THR A 31 -2.61 0.17 -8.77
CA THR A 31 -1.57 1.17 -9.01
C THR A 31 -1.05 1.65 -7.68
N ILE A 32 0.27 1.58 -7.49
CA ILE A 32 0.96 1.95 -6.26
C ILE A 32 1.99 3.03 -6.57
N HIS A 33 1.94 4.10 -5.80
CA HIS A 33 2.87 5.22 -5.86
C HIS A 33 3.93 5.11 -4.77
N ASN A 34 5.13 5.57 -5.10
CA ASN A 34 6.31 5.60 -4.22
C ASN A 34 6.57 4.25 -3.50
N PRO A 35 6.60 3.12 -4.23
CA PRO A 35 6.76 1.82 -3.61
C PRO A 35 8.16 1.66 -3.03
N ARG A 36 8.22 1.21 -1.79
CA ARG A 36 9.46 1.02 -1.04
C ARG A 36 9.33 -0.13 -0.07
N ARG A 37 10.45 -0.64 0.42
CA ARG A 37 10.46 -1.60 1.53
C ARG A 37 10.02 -0.90 2.81
N ARG A 38 9.61 -1.67 3.83
CA ARG A 38 9.22 -1.13 5.15
C ARG A 38 10.32 -0.30 5.83
N ASP A 39 11.59 -0.58 5.54
CA ASP A 39 12.74 0.19 6.06
C ASP A 39 13.01 1.49 5.28
N GLY A 40 12.19 1.79 4.27
CA GLY A 40 12.28 2.99 3.45
C GLY A 40 13.22 2.88 2.25
N LYS A 41 13.90 1.75 2.06
CA LYS A 41 14.77 1.54 0.89
C LYS A 41 13.98 1.17 -0.36
N ASP A 42 14.61 1.41 -1.51
CA ASP A 42 14.07 1.03 -2.81
C ASP A 42 13.93 -0.50 -2.95
N LEU A 43 13.01 -0.90 -3.83
CA LEU A 43 12.85 -2.29 -4.24
C LEU A 43 13.99 -2.67 -5.19
N HIS A 44 14.74 -3.71 -4.84
CA HIS A 44 15.97 -4.11 -5.52
C HIS A 44 15.78 -4.51 -7.01
N TYR A 45 14.54 -4.82 -7.41
CA TYR A 45 14.19 -5.22 -8.77
C TYR A 45 13.54 -4.10 -9.60
N LEU A 46 13.28 -2.92 -9.02
CA LEU A 46 12.80 -1.77 -9.77
C LEU A 46 13.96 -0.97 -10.36
N GLN A 47 13.69 -0.26 -11.46
CA GLN A 47 14.64 0.72 -12.00
C GLN A 47 14.78 1.90 -11.03
N SER A 48 15.94 2.52 -11.00
CA SER A 48 16.14 3.82 -10.33
C SER A 48 15.15 4.84 -10.89
N ASP A 49 14.48 5.58 -10.00
CA ASP A 49 13.49 6.63 -10.29
C ASP A 49 12.07 6.17 -10.68
N VAL A 50 11.73 4.89 -10.50
CA VAL A 50 10.34 4.44 -10.64
C VAL A 50 9.50 4.94 -9.46
N VAL A 51 8.52 5.81 -9.76
CA VAL A 51 7.60 6.37 -8.76
C VAL A 51 6.19 5.75 -8.79
N THR A 52 5.85 5.00 -9.84
CA THR A 52 4.54 4.36 -9.99
C THR A 52 4.73 2.96 -10.54
N VAL A 53 4.08 1.98 -9.93
CA VAL A 53 4.09 0.58 -10.37
C VAL A 53 2.66 0.04 -10.40
N ILE A 54 2.37 -0.75 -11.43
CA ILE A 54 1.10 -1.47 -11.55
C ILE A 54 1.37 -2.94 -11.24
N TRP A 55 0.72 -3.48 -10.21
CA TRP A 55 0.84 -4.88 -9.82
C TRP A 55 -0.45 -5.66 -10.08
N PRO A 56 -0.37 -6.90 -10.56
CA PRO A 56 -1.53 -7.78 -10.61
C PRO A 56 -1.93 -8.24 -9.22
N ILE A 57 -3.23 -8.14 -8.93
CA ILE A 57 -3.79 -8.50 -7.62
C ILE A 57 -3.54 -9.98 -7.29
N TYR A 58 -3.55 -10.87 -8.29
CA TYR A 58 -3.36 -12.31 -8.06
C TYR A 58 -1.96 -12.68 -7.50
N GLN A 59 -0.97 -11.78 -7.56
CA GLN A 59 0.36 -11.99 -6.97
C GLN A 59 0.45 -11.51 -5.52
N ILE A 60 -0.53 -10.74 -5.06
CA ILE A 60 -0.57 -10.14 -3.73
C ILE A 60 -1.36 -11.08 -2.81
N ALA A 61 -0.75 -11.47 -1.70
CA ALA A 61 -1.41 -12.32 -0.70
C ALA A 61 -2.50 -11.54 0.04
N PHE A 62 -2.19 -10.33 0.51
CA PHE A 62 -3.14 -9.39 1.10
C PHE A 62 -2.56 -7.96 1.13
N ILE A 63 -3.42 -6.98 1.40
CA ILE A 63 -3.08 -5.56 1.50
C ILE A 63 -3.54 -5.04 2.86
N GLU A 64 -2.64 -4.40 3.60
CA GLU A 64 -2.98 -3.62 4.81
C GLU A 64 -3.29 -2.18 4.40
N LEU A 65 -4.41 -1.63 4.88
CA LEU A 65 -4.66 -0.19 4.86
C LEU A 65 -4.17 0.40 6.18
N LEU A 66 -3.23 1.34 6.10
CA LEU A 66 -2.80 2.07 7.29
C LEU A 66 -3.79 3.20 7.57
N PRO A 67 -4.18 3.41 8.85
CA PRO A 67 -5.06 4.50 9.21
C PRO A 67 -4.41 5.83 8.85
N THR A 68 -5.21 6.75 8.31
CA THR A 68 -4.76 8.13 8.14
C THR A 68 -4.87 8.87 9.48
N GLN A 69 -3.99 9.83 9.77
CA GLN A 69 -4.02 10.60 11.04
C GLN A 69 -5.40 11.19 11.36
N ALA A 70 -6.20 11.51 10.33
CA ALA A 70 -7.57 12.02 10.50
C ALA A 70 -8.57 10.97 11.06
N GLU A 71 -8.33 9.68 10.83
CA GLU A 71 -9.18 8.59 11.35
C GLU A 71 -8.84 8.24 12.81
N GLU A 72 -7.59 8.45 13.22
CA GLU A 72 -7.15 8.18 14.61
C GLU A 72 -7.79 9.15 15.63
N GLU A 73 -8.00 10.43 15.28
CA GLU A 73 -8.63 11.41 16.18
C GLU A 73 -10.09 11.06 16.52
N ILE A 74 -10.81 10.36 15.64
CA ILE A 74 -12.23 10.03 15.81
C ILE A 74 -12.43 8.92 16.85
N ILE A 75 -11.47 8.01 17.00
CA ILE A 75 -11.59 6.83 17.89
C ILE A 75 -11.24 7.19 19.36
N GLY A 76 -10.56 8.32 19.60
CA GLY A 76 -10.14 8.75 20.95
C GLY A 76 -11.27 9.23 21.89
N HIS A 77 -12.52 9.34 21.42
CA HIS A 77 -13.60 10.05 22.13
C HIS A 77 -14.76 9.21 22.68
N VAL A 78 -14.65 7.88 22.77
CA VAL A 78 -15.67 7.07 23.46
C VAL A 78 -15.07 6.33 24.66
N ARG A 79 -15.06 7.03 25.80
CA ARG A 79 -15.04 6.45 27.15
C ARG A 79 -15.98 7.26 28.04
N GLU A 80 -17.21 6.76 28.21
CA GLU A 80 -18.00 6.89 29.43
C GLU A 80 -18.67 5.53 29.72
#